data_AF-A0A847VQS1-F1
#
_entry.id   AF-A0A847VQS1-F1
#
_cell.length_a   1.000
_cell.length_b   1.000
_cell.length_c   1.000
_cell.angle_alpha   90.00
_cell.angle_beta   90.00
_cell.angle_gamma   90.00
#
_symmetry.space_group_name_H-M   'P 1'
#
loop_
_entity.id
_entity.type
_entity.pdbx_description
1 polymer ?
#
loop_
_entity_poly.entity_id
_entity_poly.type
_entity_poly.pdbx_seq_one_letter_code
_entity_poly.pdbx_strand_id
1 'polypeptide(L)'
;MSGNFGQKVKKILTAFLICGSFLLVFLGDQALAVHTLETYQKPIYGTLTSAEWNSLLYDADGNAGYGDFVNTWLPARMNGPLGIATNPVAGISLDVNGIIRASNKVLVIGTNPAIGIGDSNPTNALSVVGNIAGSESLKISSSTAANWISGKLGIGNASAGAANLYVFGNAAIGTGYLNDNAPENGLIVGGDVGIGTNSPGAKLEVRGATSYGNVHIVNPSATGESAINYRSSGQSRDLAWIVGKGVGGTADNFTFWKSGNNKVSITPAGNVGIGTTNPGAKLSIGGGQNADEARLSFLASDSSQRFIIETDLD
;
A
#
# COMPACT_ATOMS: atom_id res chain seq x y z
N MET A 1 -19.11 42.60 -85.91
CA MET A 1 -19.12 41.65 -84.78
C MET A 1 -19.36 42.44 -83.51
N SER A 2 -20.29 41.93 -82.72
CA SER A 2 -20.91 42.51 -81.52
C SER A 2 -19.89 43.02 -80.49
N GLY A 3 -20.21 44.18 -79.88
CA GLY A 3 -19.42 44.81 -78.83
C GLY A 3 -19.46 44.08 -77.48
N ASN A 4 -18.41 44.30 -76.69
CA ASN A 4 -18.25 43.82 -75.33
C ASN A 4 -19.30 44.42 -74.39
N PHE A 5 -20.13 43.59 -73.77
CA PHE A 5 -20.98 43.97 -72.64
C PHE A 5 -20.25 43.71 -71.32
N GLY A 6 -19.72 44.77 -70.69
CA GLY A 6 -19.40 44.76 -69.27
C GLY A 6 -20.66 45.06 -68.46
N GLN A 7 -21.12 44.15 -67.60
CA GLN A 7 -22.20 44.41 -66.65
C GLN A 7 -21.67 45.17 -65.43
N LYS A 8 -22.25 46.35 -65.13
CA LYS A 8 -22.05 47.05 -63.86
C LYS A 8 -22.88 46.37 -62.76
N VAL A 9 -22.23 45.73 -61.80
CA VAL A 9 -22.90 45.24 -60.58
C VAL A 9 -22.83 46.34 -59.51
N LYS A 10 -23.98 46.91 -59.14
CA LYS A 10 -24.10 47.86 -58.03
C LYS A 10 -24.40 47.06 -56.75
N LYS A 11 -23.39 46.78 -55.93
CA LYS A 11 -23.56 46.21 -54.58
C LYS A 11 -23.12 47.25 -53.55
N ILE A 12 -23.97 47.48 -52.55
CA ILE A 12 -23.75 48.46 -51.47
C ILE A 12 -22.69 47.85 -50.54
N LEU A 13 -21.45 48.35 -50.64
CA LEU A 13 -20.31 47.92 -49.84
C LEU A 13 -20.38 48.57 -48.45
N THR A 14 -20.34 47.80 -47.36
CA THR A 14 -20.41 48.34 -45.99
C THR A 14 -19.07 48.35 -45.25
N ALA A 15 -18.14 47.42 -45.53
CA ALA A 15 -16.72 47.48 -45.11
C ALA A 15 -15.86 46.45 -45.86
N PHE A 16 -14.54 46.68 -45.92
CA PHE A 16 -13.55 45.70 -46.41
C PHE A 16 -12.33 45.67 -45.47
N LEU A 17 -11.72 44.49 -45.29
CA LEU A 17 -10.44 44.32 -44.59
C LEU A 17 -9.46 43.60 -45.51
N ILE A 18 -8.26 44.18 -45.68
CA ILE A 18 -7.15 43.56 -46.41
C ILE A 18 -6.16 43.04 -45.38
N CYS A 19 -5.93 41.72 -45.40
CA CYS A 19 -4.88 41.08 -44.60
C CYS A 19 -4.07 40.17 -45.53
N GLY A 20 -2.85 40.60 -45.88
CA GLY A 20 -2.02 39.92 -46.87
C GLY A 20 -2.70 39.84 -48.25
N SER A 21 -2.69 38.67 -48.86
CA SER A 21 -3.20 38.41 -50.23
C SER A 21 -4.72 38.26 -50.32
N PHE A 22 -5.46 38.46 -49.22
CA PHE A 22 -6.90 38.21 -49.15
C PHE A 22 -7.70 39.50 -48.98
N LEU A 23 -8.78 39.61 -49.77
CA LEU A 23 -9.81 40.64 -49.63
C LEU A 23 -11.06 39.99 -49.02
N LEU A 24 -11.36 40.34 -47.76
CA LEU A 24 -12.64 39.97 -47.15
C LEU A 24 -13.68 41.05 -47.40
N VAL A 25 -14.81 40.63 -47.97
CA VAL A 25 -15.98 41.47 -48.17
C VAL A 25 -17.07 41.01 -47.20
N PHE A 26 -17.45 41.90 -46.28
CA PHE A 26 -18.55 41.67 -45.36
C PHE A 26 -19.82 42.29 -45.95
N LEU A 27 -20.83 41.46 -46.19
CA LEU A 27 -22.19 41.90 -46.46
C LEU A 27 -22.98 41.77 -45.14
N GLY A 28 -23.99 42.61 -44.94
CA GLY A 28 -24.70 42.77 -43.65
C GLY A 28 -25.11 41.46 -42.96
N ASP A 29 -25.28 40.38 -43.72
CA ASP A 29 -25.78 39.12 -43.22
C ASP A 29 -24.82 37.94 -43.44
N GLN A 30 -23.69 38.09 -44.17
CA GLN A 30 -22.77 36.99 -44.54
C GLN A 30 -21.33 37.49 -44.81
N ALA A 31 -20.31 36.70 -44.45
CA ALA A 31 -18.91 36.93 -44.85
C ALA A 31 -18.56 36.09 -46.08
N LEU A 32 -18.05 36.71 -47.15
CA LEU A 32 -17.56 36.02 -48.35
C LEU A 32 -16.04 36.15 -48.46
N ALA A 33 -15.33 35.02 -48.47
CA ALA A 33 -13.94 34.96 -48.90
C ALA A 33 -13.93 34.78 -50.42
N VAL A 34 -13.40 35.77 -51.16
CA VAL A 34 -13.27 35.67 -52.61
C VAL A 34 -11.90 35.06 -52.93
N HIS A 35 -11.88 33.76 -53.11
CA HIS A 35 -10.85 33.04 -53.87
C HIS A 35 -11.61 32.14 -54.85
N THR A 36 -11.42 32.38 -56.16
CA THR A 36 -11.88 31.63 -57.34
C THR A 36 -13.06 30.65 -57.18
N LEU A 37 -14.15 30.91 -57.94
CA LEU A 37 -15.41 30.18 -58.04
C LEU A 37 -15.37 28.68 -57.65
N GLU A 38 -15.76 28.40 -56.40
CA GLU A 38 -16.86 27.51 -56.01
C GLU A 38 -17.23 27.87 -54.56
N THR A 39 -18.46 28.32 -54.35
CA THR A 39 -18.88 29.01 -53.12
C THR A 39 -18.88 28.10 -51.90
N TYR A 40 -17.87 28.22 -51.04
CA TYR A 40 -17.93 27.71 -49.68
C TYR A 40 -18.78 28.66 -48.81
N GLN A 41 -19.99 28.24 -48.42
CA GLN A 41 -20.87 29.00 -47.53
C GLN A 41 -20.97 28.29 -46.19
N LYS A 42 -20.55 28.95 -45.11
CA LYS A 42 -20.75 28.46 -43.74
C LYS A 42 -21.22 29.58 -42.80
N PRO A 43 -22.15 29.29 -41.87
CA PRO A 43 -22.52 30.24 -40.82
C PRO A 43 -21.30 30.67 -40.01
N ILE A 44 -21.31 31.91 -39.51
CA ILE A 44 -20.22 32.57 -38.74
C ILE A 44 -19.77 31.77 -37.49
N TYR A 45 -20.53 30.74 -37.08
CA TYR A 45 -20.23 29.88 -35.93
C TYR A 45 -20.27 28.36 -36.23
N GLY A 46 -20.22 27.95 -37.50
CA GLY A 46 -20.27 26.53 -37.86
C GLY A 46 -18.94 25.81 -37.65
N THR A 47 -18.94 24.67 -36.97
CA THR A 47 -17.77 23.77 -36.85
C THR A 47 -17.42 23.17 -38.21
N LEU A 48 -16.17 23.33 -38.68
CA LEU A 48 -15.63 22.61 -39.85
C LEU A 48 -15.74 21.10 -39.68
N THR A 49 -16.34 20.41 -40.66
CA THR A 49 -16.33 18.95 -40.77
C THR A 49 -14.93 18.48 -41.17
N SER A 50 -14.62 17.21 -40.90
CA SER A 50 -13.28 16.65 -41.22
C SER A 50 -12.94 16.73 -42.71
N ALA A 51 -13.94 16.64 -43.60
CA ALA A 51 -13.74 16.78 -45.05
C ALA A 51 -13.39 18.22 -45.45
N GLU A 52 -14.00 19.21 -44.79
CA GLU A 52 -13.72 20.63 -45.02
C GLU A 52 -12.36 21.05 -44.45
N TRP A 53 -11.94 20.46 -43.32
CA TRP A 53 -10.56 20.64 -42.81
C TRP A 53 -9.52 20.14 -43.82
N ASN A 54 -9.78 19.00 -44.46
CA ASN A 54 -8.86 18.43 -45.44
C ASN A 54 -8.87 19.22 -46.75
N SER A 55 -10.01 19.76 -47.18
CA SER A 55 -10.09 20.55 -48.42
C SER A 55 -9.42 21.92 -48.33
N LEU A 56 -9.14 22.44 -47.13
CA LEU A 56 -8.33 23.65 -46.95
C LEU A 56 -6.86 23.49 -47.38
N LEU A 57 -6.41 22.25 -47.57
CA LEU A 57 -5.03 21.93 -47.93
C LEU A 57 -4.83 21.69 -49.43
N TYR A 58 -5.92 21.63 -50.19
CA TYR A 58 -5.91 21.35 -51.63
C TYR A 58 -6.54 22.51 -52.41
N ASP A 59 -5.95 22.86 -53.55
CA ASP A 59 -6.57 23.77 -54.51
C ASP A 59 -7.71 23.09 -55.28
N ALA A 60 -8.42 23.86 -56.12
CA ALA A 60 -9.54 23.37 -56.92
C ALA A 60 -9.15 22.24 -57.90
N ASP A 61 -7.85 22.09 -58.18
CA ASP A 61 -7.31 21.07 -59.06
C ASP A 61 -6.80 19.84 -58.30
N GLY A 62 -7.02 19.78 -56.98
CA GLY A 62 -6.63 18.65 -56.12
C GLY A 62 -5.15 18.60 -55.77
N ASN A 63 -4.39 19.65 -56.07
CA ASN A 63 -2.97 19.74 -55.71
C ASN A 63 -2.85 20.31 -54.29
N ALA A 64 -1.89 19.82 -53.50
CA ALA A 64 -1.64 20.31 -52.15
C ALA A 64 -1.01 21.72 -52.21
N GLY A 65 -1.83 22.75 -52.44
CA GLY A 65 -1.40 24.10 -52.79
C GLY A 65 -0.77 24.89 -51.63
N TYR A 66 -1.00 24.48 -50.39
CA TYR A 66 -0.37 25.07 -49.20
C TYR A 66 0.13 23.94 -48.31
N GLY A 67 1.42 23.60 -48.49
CA GLY A 67 2.09 22.51 -47.80
C GLY A 67 1.83 22.47 -46.30
N ASP A 68 1.74 21.25 -45.78
CA ASP A 68 1.72 20.87 -44.38
C ASP A 68 1.36 21.98 -43.39
N PHE A 69 0.07 22.06 -43.04
CA PHE A 69 -0.48 23.02 -42.10
C PHE A 69 0.30 23.06 -40.77
N VAL A 70 0.93 21.94 -40.38
CA VAL A 70 1.67 21.80 -39.13
C VAL A 70 3.08 22.39 -39.22
N ASN A 71 3.69 22.36 -40.41
CA ASN A 71 5.08 22.83 -40.62
C ASN A 71 5.17 24.25 -41.19
N THR A 72 4.13 24.73 -41.88
CA THR A 72 4.13 26.08 -42.48
C THR A 72 3.71 27.17 -41.49
N TRP A 73 2.98 26.80 -40.43
CA TRP A 73 2.51 27.73 -39.41
C TRP A 73 3.18 27.38 -38.08
N LEU A 74 3.82 28.38 -37.44
CA LEU A 74 4.33 28.30 -36.06
C LEU A 74 3.33 27.56 -35.16
N PRO A 75 3.78 26.84 -34.10
CA PRO A 75 2.94 25.93 -33.32
C PRO A 75 1.58 26.56 -33.03
N ALA A 76 0.52 25.98 -33.59
CA ALA A 76 -0.83 26.48 -33.45
C ALA A 76 -1.16 26.56 -31.95
N ARG A 77 -1.25 27.77 -31.41
CA ARG A 77 -1.65 28.01 -30.03
C ARG A 77 -3.16 28.19 -30.01
N MET A 78 -3.87 27.19 -29.49
CA MET A 78 -5.28 27.36 -29.13
C MET A 78 -5.36 27.94 -27.73
N ASN A 79 -6.04 29.08 -27.58
CA ASN A 79 -6.35 29.67 -26.29
C ASN A 79 -7.76 29.20 -25.87
N GLY A 80 -7.88 27.96 -25.40
CA GLY A 80 -9.15 27.33 -25.04
C GLY A 80 -9.07 25.80 -25.00
N PRO A 81 -10.11 25.10 -24.49
CA PRO A 81 -10.14 23.65 -24.49
C PRO A 81 -10.16 23.11 -25.94
N LEU A 82 -9.26 22.17 -26.26
CA LEU A 82 -9.34 21.38 -27.48
C LEU A 82 -10.54 20.43 -27.36
N GLY A 83 -11.63 20.73 -28.05
CA GLY A 83 -12.79 19.85 -28.14
C GLY A 83 -12.56 18.75 -29.17
N ILE A 84 -12.38 17.51 -28.73
CA ILE A 84 -12.51 16.34 -29.60
C ILE A 84 -14.00 16.01 -29.67
N ALA A 85 -14.60 16.10 -30.85
CA ALA A 85 -16.03 15.87 -31.04
C ALA A 85 -16.44 14.48 -30.53
N THR A 86 -17.38 14.45 -29.58
CA THR A 86 -17.93 13.23 -28.96
C THR A 86 -19.01 12.58 -29.83
N ASN A 87 -18.75 12.40 -31.12
CA ASN A 87 -19.63 11.57 -31.95
C ASN A 87 -19.19 10.10 -31.78
N PRO A 88 -20.02 9.20 -31.22
CA PRO A 88 -19.57 7.95 -30.62
C PRO A 88 -19.21 6.93 -31.71
N VAL A 89 -17.96 6.95 -32.14
CA VAL A 89 -17.32 5.77 -32.73
C VAL A 89 -16.66 5.05 -31.57
N ALA A 90 -16.97 3.76 -31.37
CA ALA A 90 -16.36 2.96 -30.31
C ALA A 90 -14.83 3.04 -30.43
N GLY A 91 -14.15 3.56 -29.40
CA GLY A 91 -12.68 3.62 -29.34
C GLY A 91 -12.02 4.99 -29.57
N ILE A 92 -12.64 6.11 -29.17
CA ILE A 92 -11.97 7.43 -29.21
C ILE A 92 -10.83 7.47 -28.19
N SER A 93 -9.65 7.06 -28.64
CA SER A 93 -8.36 7.39 -28.06
C SER A 93 -7.92 8.75 -28.60
N LEU A 94 -7.54 9.67 -27.72
CA LEU A 94 -6.57 10.71 -28.08
C LEU A 94 -5.22 9.99 -28.22
N ASP A 95 -4.85 9.58 -29.43
CA ASP A 95 -3.53 9.02 -29.71
C ASP A 95 -2.56 10.17 -29.98
N VAL A 96 -1.73 10.50 -28.99
CA VAL A 96 -0.68 11.51 -29.11
C VAL A 96 0.64 10.76 -29.13
N ASN A 97 1.27 10.73 -30.30
CA ASN A 97 2.63 10.24 -30.48
C ASN A 97 3.65 11.29 -29.97
N GLY A 98 3.54 11.68 -28.69
CA GLY A 98 4.29 12.78 -28.07
C GLY A 98 3.88 13.10 -26.63
N ILE A 99 4.58 14.06 -26.00
CA ILE A 99 4.35 14.45 -24.59
C ILE A 99 3.16 15.43 -24.51
N ILE A 100 2.15 15.09 -23.70
CA ILE A 100 1.12 16.05 -23.26
C ILE A 100 1.64 16.81 -22.03
N ARG A 101 1.88 18.12 -22.17
CA ARG A 101 2.31 19.00 -21.06
C ARG A 101 1.13 19.87 -20.61
N ALA A 102 0.61 19.63 -19.41
CA ALA A 102 -0.41 20.48 -18.80
C ALA A 102 0.21 21.41 -17.76
N SER A 103 0.10 22.72 -17.96
CA SER A 103 0.80 23.73 -17.15
C SER A 103 0.31 23.82 -15.70
N ASN A 104 -0.95 23.46 -15.42
CA ASN A 104 -1.61 23.71 -14.12
C ASN A 104 -2.44 22.55 -13.54
N LYS A 105 -2.48 21.37 -14.18
CA LYS A 105 -3.20 20.16 -13.70
C LYS A 105 -2.62 18.91 -14.36
N VAL A 106 -2.08 17.97 -13.59
CA VAL A 106 -1.32 16.82 -14.12
C VAL A 106 -2.17 15.88 -14.96
N LEU A 107 -3.41 15.58 -14.55
CA LEU A 107 -4.42 14.84 -15.31
C LEU A 107 -5.72 14.92 -14.49
N VAL A 108 -6.78 15.53 -15.02
CA VAL A 108 -8.11 15.52 -14.37
C VAL A 108 -9.02 14.66 -15.21
N ILE A 109 -9.46 13.56 -14.62
CA ILE A 109 -10.37 12.62 -15.24
C ILE A 109 -11.74 12.84 -14.60
N GLY A 110 -12.78 12.91 -15.43
CA GLY A 110 -14.16 13.18 -15.00
C GLY A 110 -14.74 12.07 -14.11
N THR A 111 -16.06 12.04 -13.94
CA THR A 111 -16.74 11.26 -12.89
C THR A 111 -16.68 9.74 -13.01
N ASN A 112 -16.06 9.15 -14.06
CA ASN A 112 -15.93 7.69 -14.18
C ASN A 112 -14.96 7.04 -15.22
N PRO A 113 -13.95 7.71 -15.81
CA PRO A 113 -12.93 6.96 -16.58
C PRO A 113 -11.86 6.32 -15.68
N ALA A 114 -11.61 5.03 -15.89
CA ALA A 114 -10.48 4.31 -15.34
C ALA A 114 -9.16 4.75 -15.99
N ILE A 115 -8.10 4.95 -15.20
CA ILE A 115 -6.74 5.22 -15.69
C ILE A 115 -6.02 3.89 -15.87
N GLY A 116 -5.67 3.53 -17.10
CA GLY A 116 -4.71 2.46 -17.37
C GLY A 116 -3.31 3.05 -17.58
N ILE A 117 -2.34 2.69 -16.75
CA ILE A 117 -0.91 2.93 -17.03
C ILE A 117 -0.30 1.57 -17.42
N GLY A 118 -0.13 1.34 -18.71
CA GLY A 118 0.29 0.04 -19.25
C GLY A 118 -0.79 -1.05 -19.20
N ASP A 119 -1.97 -0.77 -18.64
CA ASP A 119 -3.17 -1.63 -18.72
C ASP A 119 -4.08 -1.14 -19.85
N SER A 120 -4.33 -1.99 -20.86
CA SER A 120 -5.20 -1.67 -21.99
C SER A 120 -6.69 -1.85 -21.71
N ASN A 121 -7.07 -2.47 -20.58
CA ASN A 121 -8.46 -2.70 -20.18
C ASN A 121 -8.64 -2.49 -18.65
N PRO A 122 -8.40 -1.27 -18.14
CA PRO A 122 -8.46 -1.02 -16.71
C PRO A 122 -9.89 -1.19 -16.18
N THR A 123 -10.07 -2.10 -15.21
CA THR A 123 -11.36 -2.37 -14.54
C THR A 123 -11.54 -1.59 -13.23
N ASN A 124 -10.46 -0.96 -12.74
CA ASN A 124 -10.43 -0.11 -11.55
C ASN A 124 -10.19 1.35 -11.94
N ALA A 125 -10.54 2.30 -11.07
CA ALA A 125 -10.32 3.72 -11.30
C ALA A 125 -8.86 4.09 -11.64
N LEU A 126 -7.89 3.33 -11.13
CA LEU A 126 -6.50 3.35 -11.55
C LEU A 126 -6.00 1.89 -11.60
N SER A 127 -5.51 1.46 -12.76
CA SER A 127 -4.83 0.19 -12.98
C SER A 127 -3.45 0.46 -13.57
N VAL A 128 -2.41 -0.07 -12.93
CA VAL A 128 -1.02 0.13 -13.35
C VAL A 128 -0.37 -1.24 -13.53
N VAL A 129 0.09 -1.52 -14.74
CA VAL A 129 0.99 -2.65 -15.00
C VAL A 129 2.40 -2.18 -14.70
N GLY A 130 2.93 -2.56 -13.53
CA GLY A 130 4.29 -2.23 -13.09
C GLY A 130 4.35 -1.58 -11.71
N ASN A 131 5.50 -1.00 -11.38
CA ASN A 131 5.75 -0.37 -10.09
C ASN A 131 5.13 1.04 -10.02
N ILE A 132 4.47 1.34 -8.91
CA ILE A 132 4.01 2.70 -8.58
C ILE A 132 4.99 3.30 -7.56
N ALA A 133 5.78 4.28 -7.97
CA ALA A 133 6.71 5.00 -7.09
C ALA A 133 6.19 6.42 -6.84
N GLY A 134 6.09 6.82 -5.57
CA GLY A 134 5.86 8.22 -5.17
C GLY A 134 7.17 8.84 -4.69
N SER A 135 7.45 10.10 -5.06
CA SER A 135 8.63 10.85 -4.59
C SER A 135 8.56 11.21 -3.10
N GLU A 136 7.38 11.14 -2.49
CA GLU A 136 7.15 11.38 -1.06
C GLU A 136 6.31 10.24 -0.46
N SER A 137 5.04 10.13 -0.86
CA SER A 137 4.13 9.10 -0.37
C SER A 137 3.16 8.68 -1.46
N LEU A 138 2.90 7.37 -1.55
CA LEU A 138 1.75 6.87 -2.30
C LEU A 138 0.49 7.04 -1.44
N LYS A 139 -0.20 8.17 -1.62
CA LYS A 139 -1.40 8.52 -0.84
C LYS A 139 -2.66 7.96 -1.53
N ILE A 140 -3.39 7.08 -0.84
CA ILE A 140 -4.79 6.79 -1.15
C ILE A 140 -5.62 7.74 -0.28
N SER A 141 -6.42 8.61 -0.89
CA SER A 141 -7.20 9.63 -0.20
C SER A 141 -8.67 9.56 -0.61
N SER A 142 -9.56 9.70 0.36
CA SER A 142 -11.01 9.75 0.20
C SER A 142 -11.54 10.87 1.08
N SER A 143 -12.49 11.64 0.54
CA SER A 143 -13.13 12.76 1.25
C SER A 143 -14.31 12.33 2.13
N THR A 144 -14.74 11.07 2.00
CA THR A 144 -15.99 10.58 2.63
C THR A 144 -15.88 9.18 3.24
N ALA A 145 -14.79 8.45 3.01
CA ALA A 145 -14.59 7.09 3.53
C ALA A 145 -13.17 6.85 4.03
N ALA A 146 -12.99 5.80 4.82
CA ALA A 146 -11.66 5.32 5.19
C ALA A 146 -10.93 4.80 3.95
N ASN A 147 -9.63 5.10 3.86
CA ASN A 147 -8.79 4.63 2.76
C ASN A 147 -8.43 3.17 3.02
N TRP A 148 -9.05 2.25 2.27
CA TRP A 148 -8.78 0.82 2.37
C TRP A 148 -8.17 0.31 1.07
N ILE A 149 -7.20 -0.59 1.18
CA ILE A 149 -6.73 -1.40 0.05
C ILE A 149 -7.59 -2.67 0.05
N SER A 150 -8.53 -2.76 -0.90
CA SER A 150 -9.31 -3.97 -1.13
C SER A 150 -8.47 -4.98 -1.91
N GLY A 151 -8.21 -6.16 -1.33
CA GLY A 151 -7.38 -7.22 -1.94
C GLY A 151 -6.09 -7.48 -1.16
N LYS A 152 -5.10 -8.08 -1.82
CA LYS A 152 -3.80 -8.38 -1.22
C LYS A 152 -2.82 -7.23 -1.42
N LEU A 153 -2.09 -6.84 -0.38
CA LEU A 153 -0.99 -5.88 -0.41
C LEU A 153 0.35 -6.61 -0.22
N GLY A 154 1.23 -6.52 -1.21
CA GLY A 154 2.63 -6.93 -1.10
C GLY A 154 3.53 -5.72 -0.83
N ILE A 155 4.41 -5.82 0.16
CA ILE A 155 5.47 -4.85 0.44
C ILE A 155 6.82 -5.54 0.25
N GLY A 156 7.69 -4.98 -0.59
CA GLY A 156 9.05 -5.50 -0.80
C GLY A 156 9.14 -6.79 -1.63
N ASN A 157 8.06 -7.29 -2.23
CA ASN A 157 8.05 -8.51 -3.07
C ASN A 157 7.39 -8.27 -4.43
N ALA A 158 7.86 -8.98 -5.46
CA ALA A 158 7.29 -8.97 -6.81
C ALA A 158 6.02 -9.85 -6.94
N SER A 159 5.68 -10.66 -5.92
CA SER A 159 4.49 -11.51 -5.91
C SER A 159 3.70 -11.35 -4.62
N ALA A 160 2.40 -11.09 -4.73
CA ALA A 160 1.50 -11.03 -3.59
C ALA A 160 1.36 -12.46 -3.02
N GLY A 161 1.97 -12.71 -1.86
CA GLY A 161 1.93 -14.01 -1.19
C GLY A 161 0.51 -14.50 -0.85
N ALA A 162 0.40 -15.58 -0.06
CA ALA A 162 -0.89 -16.14 0.32
C ALA A 162 -1.74 -15.19 1.19
N ALA A 163 -1.11 -14.34 1.99
CA ALA A 163 -1.76 -13.44 2.95
C ALA A 163 -2.32 -12.16 2.29
N ASN A 164 -3.31 -11.54 2.97
CA ASN A 164 -3.86 -10.23 2.57
C ASN A 164 -2.84 -9.10 2.75
N LEU A 165 -1.93 -9.21 3.72
CA LEU A 165 -0.75 -8.36 3.84
C LEU A 165 0.47 -9.27 3.86
N TYR A 166 1.36 -9.11 2.89
CA TYR A 166 2.62 -9.82 2.81
C TYR A 166 3.77 -8.81 2.79
N VAL A 167 4.63 -8.86 3.80
CA VAL A 167 5.84 -8.02 3.90
C VAL A 167 7.04 -8.93 3.71
N PHE A 168 7.82 -8.69 2.65
CA PHE A 168 9.09 -9.38 2.42
C PHE A 168 10.22 -8.59 3.07
N GLY A 169 10.95 -9.25 3.97
CA GLY A 169 11.93 -8.60 4.84
C GLY A 169 11.32 -8.25 6.20
N ASN A 170 11.68 -7.09 6.73
CA ASN A 170 11.36 -6.67 8.09
C ASN A 170 10.17 -5.68 8.13
N ALA A 171 9.55 -5.54 9.30
CA ALA A 171 8.48 -4.60 9.56
C ALA A 171 8.72 -3.82 10.86
N ALA A 172 8.58 -2.50 10.79
CA ALA A 172 8.60 -1.61 11.95
C ALA A 172 7.25 -0.88 12.05
N ILE A 173 6.55 -1.07 13.17
CA ILE A 173 5.25 -0.43 13.45
C ILE A 173 5.43 0.52 14.64
N GLY A 174 5.04 1.78 14.48
CA GLY A 174 5.09 2.78 15.55
C GLY A 174 6.09 3.91 15.27
N THR A 175 5.80 5.11 15.79
CA THR A 175 6.53 6.34 15.48
C THR A 175 7.97 6.36 16.01
N GLY A 176 8.27 5.58 17.05
CA GLY A 176 9.59 5.47 17.63
C GLY A 176 10.62 4.74 16.75
N TYR A 177 10.19 4.03 15.72
CA TYR A 177 11.05 3.15 14.92
C TYR A 177 11.35 3.66 13.51
N LEU A 178 11.12 4.96 13.24
CA LEU A 178 11.34 5.55 11.90
C LEU A 178 12.76 5.35 11.36
N ASN A 179 13.77 5.35 12.24
CA ASN A 179 15.18 5.20 11.88
C ASN A 179 15.78 3.88 12.40
N ASP A 180 14.97 3.02 13.02
CA ASP A 180 15.44 1.77 13.58
C ASP A 180 15.25 0.65 12.56
N ASN A 181 16.29 -0.16 12.38
CA ASN A 181 16.19 -1.35 11.55
C ASN A 181 15.49 -2.45 12.35
N ALA A 182 14.28 -2.80 11.94
CA ALA A 182 13.65 -4.02 12.39
C ALA A 182 14.56 -5.24 12.10
N PRO A 183 14.53 -6.31 12.92
CA PRO A 183 15.29 -7.52 12.66
C PRO A 183 14.98 -8.09 11.27
N GLU A 184 15.98 -8.68 10.61
CA GLU A 184 15.78 -9.34 9.32
C GLU A 184 14.64 -10.37 9.41
N ASN A 185 13.69 -10.32 8.47
CA ASN A 185 12.47 -11.15 8.48
C ASN A 185 11.66 -11.07 9.79
N GLY A 186 11.80 -9.96 10.53
CA GLY A 186 11.21 -9.78 11.85
C GLY A 186 10.27 -8.57 11.94
N LEU A 187 9.65 -8.43 13.11
CA LEU A 187 8.70 -7.38 13.43
C LEU A 187 9.12 -6.68 14.73
N ILE A 188 9.14 -5.35 14.73
CA ILE A 188 9.16 -4.53 15.94
C ILE A 188 7.89 -3.69 16.00
N VAL A 189 7.27 -3.63 17.18
CA VAL A 189 6.04 -2.87 17.42
C VAL A 189 6.24 -1.94 18.60
N GLY A 190 6.14 -0.63 18.34
CA GLY A 190 6.21 0.42 19.32
C GLY A 190 4.83 0.63 19.93
N GLY A 191 4.76 0.85 21.24
CA GLY A 191 3.51 0.91 21.98
C GLY A 191 3.19 -0.42 22.66
N ASP A 192 1.91 -0.77 22.76
CA ASP A 192 1.42 -1.99 23.40
C ASP A 192 0.70 -2.88 22.37
N VAL A 193 0.93 -4.19 22.44
CA VAL A 193 0.34 -5.19 21.53
C VAL A 193 -0.79 -5.93 22.24
N GLY A 194 -2.03 -5.68 21.82
CA GLY A 194 -3.21 -6.41 22.26
C GLY A 194 -3.59 -7.51 21.27
N ILE A 195 -3.71 -8.75 21.73
CA ILE A 195 -4.31 -9.87 20.99
C ILE A 195 -5.62 -10.22 21.68
N GLY A 196 -6.75 -10.00 21.02
CA GLY A 196 -8.08 -10.17 21.62
C GLY A 196 -8.48 -9.06 22.60
N THR A 197 -7.71 -7.97 22.70
CA THR A 197 -8.02 -6.77 23.49
C THR A 197 -7.65 -5.51 22.73
N ASN A 198 -8.43 -4.44 22.89
CA ASN A 198 -8.14 -3.11 22.34
C ASN A 198 -7.50 -2.15 23.37
N SER A 199 -7.45 -2.58 24.64
CA SER A 199 -6.94 -1.79 25.76
C SER A 199 -5.96 -2.64 26.56
N PRO A 200 -4.78 -2.95 25.98
CA PRO A 200 -3.76 -3.71 26.69
C PRO A 200 -3.26 -2.96 27.93
N GLY A 201 -3.21 -3.63 29.08
CA GLY A 201 -2.68 -3.09 30.34
C GLY A 201 -1.17 -3.25 30.52
N ALA A 202 -0.51 -3.87 29.55
CA ALA A 202 0.93 -4.11 29.51
C ALA A 202 1.42 -4.14 28.05
N LYS A 203 2.74 -4.19 27.85
CA LYS A 203 3.38 -4.17 26.52
C LYS A 203 2.88 -5.27 25.58
N LEU A 204 2.54 -6.44 26.12
CA LEU A 204 1.89 -7.52 25.41
C LEU A 204 0.78 -8.06 26.29
N GLU A 205 -0.46 -8.06 25.78
CA GLU A 205 -1.59 -8.68 26.45
C GLU A 205 -2.36 -9.57 25.48
N VAL A 206 -2.52 -10.84 25.85
CA VAL A 206 -3.28 -11.84 25.10
C VAL A 206 -4.52 -12.20 25.91
N ARG A 207 -5.70 -11.93 25.37
CA ARG A 207 -7.00 -12.30 25.95
C ARG A 207 -7.73 -13.29 25.05
N GLY A 208 -8.30 -14.32 25.65
CA GLY A 208 -9.26 -15.19 24.98
C GLY A 208 -10.67 -14.60 25.10
N ALA A 209 -11.51 -14.83 24.09
CA ALA A 209 -12.90 -14.33 24.10
C ALA A 209 -13.80 -15.11 25.09
N THR A 210 -13.55 -16.41 25.27
CA THR A 210 -14.35 -17.33 26.11
C THR A 210 -13.53 -18.24 27.02
N SER A 211 -12.19 -18.16 26.92
CA SER A 211 -11.20 -18.99 27.62
C SER A 211 -9.98 -18.15 28.00
N TYR A 212 -8.94 -18.78 28.54
CA TYR A 212 -7.63 -18.15 28.73
C TYR A 212 -7.05 -17.61 27.41
N GLY A 213 -6.44 -16.42 27.45
CA GLY A 213 -5.56 -15.98 26.37
C GLY A 213 -4.28 -16.81 26.43
N ASN A 214 -4.15 -17.81 25.56
CA ASN A 214 -3.01 -18.71 25.57
C ASN A 214 -1.87 -18.19 24.69
N VAL A 215 -0.65 -18.24 25.22
CA VAL A 215 0.59 -18.13 24.43
C VAL A 215 1.09 -19.55 24.20
N HIS A 216 0.99 -20.04 22.97
CA HIS A 216 1.43 -21.38 22.62
C HIS A 216 2.93 -21.38 22.29
N ILE A 217 3.75 -21.91 23.20
CA ILE A 217 5.21 -22.00 23.05
C ILE A 217 5.56 -23.46 22.79
N VAL A 218 6.02 -23.75 21.56
CA VAL A 218 6.32 -25.12 21.12
C VAL A 218 7.72 -25.19 20.55
N ASN A 219 8.46 -26.20 20.98
CA ASN A 219 9.64 -26.68 20.30
C ASN A 219 9.25 -27.96 19.54
N PRO A 220 9.44 -28.01 18.20
CA PRO A 220 9.01 -29.15 17.39
C PRO A 220 9.83 -30.42 17.64
N SER A 221 10.97 -30.33 18.33
CA SER A 221 11.73 -31.51 18.75
C SER A 221 11.01 -32.24 19.88
N ALA A 222 10.90 -33.57 19.78
CA ALA A 222 10.32 -34.42 20.83
C ALA A 222 11.04 -34.26 22.19
N THR A 223 12.34 -33.94 22.16
CA THR A 223 13.16 -33.69 23.36
C THR A 223 13.48 -32.21 23.56
N GLY A 224 12.84 -31.33 22.78
CA GLY A 224 13.11 -29.90 22.79
C GLY A 224 12.58 -29.18 24.02
N GLU A 225 13.29 -28.13 24.42
CA GLU A 225 12.89 -27.24 25.50
C GLU A 225 11.89 -26.19 24.99
N SER A 226 10.85 -25.91 25.77
CA SER A 226 9.90 -24.82 25.50
C SER A 226 9.70 -24.04 26.79
N ALA A 227 10.04 -22.74 26.80
CA ALA A 227 10.10 -21.98 28.03
C ALA A 227 9.94 -20.47 27.86
N ILE A 228 9.56 -19.82 28.96
CA ILE A 228 9.65 -18.38 29.13
C ILE A 228 10.94 -18.06 29.89
N ASN A 229 11.72 -17.11 29.37
CA ASN A 229 13.03 -16.73 29.90
C ASN A 229 12.92 -15.33 30.53
N TYR A 230 13.34 -15.21 31.79
CA TYR A 230 13.41 -13.96 32.53
C TYR A 230 14.88 -13.63 32.81
N ARG A 231 15.38 -12.57 32.17
CA ARG A 231 16.78 -12.15 32.27
C ARG A 231 16.92 -10.64 32.26
N SER A 232 17.93 -10.14 32.97
CA SER A 232 18.38 -8.75 32.83
C SER A 232 19.15 -8.57 31.52
N SER A 233 19.17 -7.33 31.00
CA SER A 233 19.94 -6.98 29.81
C SER A 233 21.43 -7.29 30.01
N GLY A 234 22.08 -7.83 28.97
CA GLY A 234 23.51 -8.15 28.98
C GLY A 234 23.91 -9.45 29.67
N GLN A 235 22.96 -10.19 30.25
CA GLN A 235 23.23 -11.50 30.87
C GLN A 235 23.12 -12.63 29.84
N SER A 236 24.01 -13.63 29.94
CA SER A 236 23.93 -14.89 29.19
C SER A 236 22.62 -15.61 29.50
N ARG A 237 22.11 -16.40 28.54
CA ARG A 237 20.93 -17.26 28.75
C ARG A 237 21.07 -18.15 29.98
N ASP A 238 22.28 -18.60 30.27
CA ASP A 238 22.51 -19.53 31.37
C ASP A 238 22.23 -18.93 32.76
N LEU A 239 22.24 -17.61 32.87
CA LEU A 239 21.97 -16.88 34.10
C LEU A 239 20.50 -16.47 34.24
N ALA A 240 19.68 -16.74 33.22
CA ALA A 240 18.25 -16.46 33.24
C ALA A 240 17.51 -17.35 34.24
N TRP A 241 16.42 -16.83 34.78
CA TRP A 241 15.36 -17.67 35.31
C TRP A 241 14.54 -18.19 34.14
N ILE A 242 14.33 -19.49 34.09
CA ILE A 242 13.59 -20.13 33.00
C ILE A 242 12.47 -20.97 33.61
N VAL A 243 11.26 -20.80 33.07
CA VAL A 243 10.09 -21.63 33.43
C VAL A 243 9.59 -22.31 32.17
N GLY A 244 9.58 -23.65 32.17
CA GLY A 244 9.19 -24.38 30.97
C GLY A 244 9.32 -25.89 31.06
N LYS A 245 9.04 -26.55 29.93
CA LYS A 245 9.14 -28.00 29.75
C LYS A 245 10.53 -28.37 29.25
N GLY A 246 11.13 -29.42 29.81
CA GLY A 246 12.34 -30.03 29.27
C GLY A 246 13.65 -29.35 29.66
N VAL A 247 13.59 -28.22 30.38
CA VAL A 247 14.75 -27.33 30.57
C VAL A 247 15.84 -28.00 31.41
N GLY A 248 17.09 -27.89 30.94
CA GLY A 248 18.24 -28.45 31.66
C GLY A 248 18.37 -29.97 31.52
N GLY A 249 17.87 -30.54 30.42
CA GLY A 249 18.05 -31.96 30.08
C GLY A 249 17.10 -32.93 30.77
N THR A 250 16.08 -32.44 31.48
CA THR A 250 15.05 -33.28 32.11
C THR A 250 13.92 -33.52 31.12
N ALA A 251 13.95 -34.63 30.39
CA ALA A 251 12.94 -34.98 29.40
C ALA A 251 11.51 -34.81 29.98
N ASP A 252 10.76 -33.87 29.43
CA ASP A 252 9.36 -33.52 29.73
C ASP A 252 9.00 -32.99 31.13
N ASN A 253 9.95 -32.84 32.05
CA ASN A 253 9.64 -32.21 33.32
C ASN A 253 9.25 -30.73 33.13
N PHE A 254 8.27 -30.25 33.88
CA PHE A 254 8.02 -28.82 34.04
C PHE A 254 8.95 -28.27 35.14
N THR A 255 9.72 -27.25 34.82
CA THR A 255 10.89 -26.87 35.63
C THR A 255 10.96 -25.38 35.88
N PHE A 256 11.50 -25.04 37.05
CA PHE A 256 12.03 -23.72 37.40
C PHE A 256 13.55 -23.84 37.43
N TRP A 257 14.18 -23.34 36.39
CA TRP A 257 15.61 -23.51 36.15
C TRP A 257 16.36 -22.19 36.32
N LYS A 258 17.58 -22.28 36.87
CA LYS A 258 18.52 -21.16 36.95
C LYS A 258 19.96 -21.65 37.03
N SER A 259 20.85 -21.02 36.25
CA SER A 259 22.31 -21.19 36.39
C SER A 259 22.72 -22.66 36.30
N GLY A 260 22.28 -23.36 35.26
CA GLY A 260 22.63 -24.76 35.03
C GLY A 260 21.87 -25.79 35.85
N ASN A 261 20.97 -25.38 36.75
CA ASN A 261 20.36 -26.26 37.74
C ASN A 261 18.84 -26.10 37.81
N ASN A 262 18.14 -27.23 37.92
CA ASN A 262 16.72 -27.26 38.27
C ASN A 262 16.54 -26.96 39.77
N LYS A 263 15.84 -25.86 40.07
CA LYS A 263 15.51 -25.47 41.44
C LYS A 263 14.25 -26.16 41.90
N VAL A 264 13.26 -26.25 41.01
CA VAL A 264 12.04 -27.04 41.19
C VAL A 264 11.78 -27.79 39.88
N SER A 265 11.36 -29.03 39.99
CA SER A 265 11.01 -29.89 38.86
C SER A 265 9.70 -30.63 39.17
N ILE A 266 8.79 -30.70 38.22
CA ILE A 266 7.57 -31.49 38.28
C ILE A 266 7.65 -32.51 37.15
N THR A 267 7.69 -33.79 37.50
CA THR A 267 7.74 -34.86 36.50
C THR A 267 6.39 -35.00 35.79
N PRO A 268 6.33 -35.64 34.60
CA PRO A 268 5.05 -36.01 33.98
C PRO A 268 4.14 -36.86 34.87
N ALA A 269 4.70 -37.57 35.85
CA ALA A 269 3.95 -38.34 36.86
C ALA A 269 3.40 -37.47 38.02
N GLY A 270 3.66 -36.16 38.00
CA GLY A 270 3.19 -35.20 39.00
C GLY A 270 4.01 -35.15 40.29
N ASN A 271 5.21 -35.73 40.31
CA ASN A 271 6.09 -35.67 41.49
C ASN A 271 6.90 -34.38 41.47
N VAL A 272 7.00 -33.71 42.62
CA VAL A 272 7.71 -32.44 42.80
C VAL A 272 9.09 -32.70 43.42
N GLY A 273 10.14 -32.29 42.73
CA GLY A 273 11.50 -32.23 43.22
C GLY A 273 11.91 -30.79 43.53
N ILE A 274 12.41 -30.51 44.73
CA ILE A 274 13.09 -29.25 45.07
C ILE A 274 14.58 -29.55 45.18
N GLY A 275 15.40 -28.97 44.31
CA GLY A 275 16.83 -29.27 44.22
C GLY A 275 17.16 -30.67 43.67
N THR A 276 16.17 -31.43 43.20
CA THR A 276 16.33 -32.73 42.52
C THR A 276 15.42 -32.81 41.31
N THR A 277 15.86 -33.50 40.26
CA THR A 277 15.09 -33.75 39.04
C THR A 277 14.41 -35.12 39.03
N ASN A 278 14.80 -35.99 39.95
CA ASN A 278 14.36 -37.38 40.02
C ASN A 278 13.74 -37.65 41.41
N PRO A 279 12.57 -37.04 41.71
CA PRO A 279 11.90 -37.23 42.99
C PRO A 279 11.45 -38.69 43.16
N GLY A 280 11.89 -39.33 44.24
CA GLY A 280 11.52 -40.71 44.60
C GLY A 280 10.14 -40.84 45.26
N ALA A 281 9.52 -39.71 45.62
CA ALA A 281 8.18 -39.64 46.20
C ALA A 281 7.40 -38.43 45.62
N LYS A 282 6.15 -38.21 46.06
CA LYS A 282 5.31 -37.10 45.59
C LYS A 282 5.97 -35.73 45.80
N LEU A 283 6.68 -35.57 46.91
CA LEU A 283 7.58 -34.45 47.16
C LEU A 283 8.93 -35.02 47.55
N SER A 284 10.00 -34.59 46.89
CA SER A 284 11.38 -34.89 47.28
C SER A 284 12.18 -33.61 47.34
N ILE A 285 12.84 -33.37 48.47
CA ILE A 285 13.73 -32.22 48.65
C ILE A 285 15.14 -32.78 48.63
N GLY A 286 15.93 -32.40 47.63
CA GLY A 286 17.35 -32.71 47.55
C GLY A 286 18.15 -31.80 48.48
N GLY A 287 19.23 -32.33 49.05
CA GLY A 287 20.20 -31.53 49.79
C GLY A 287 20.81 -30.41 48.93
N GLY A 288 21.18 -29.31 49.56
CA GLY A 288 21.91 -28.25 48.88
C GLY A 288 23.33 -28.70 48.54
N GLN A 289 23.99 -28.02 47.60
CA GLN A 289 25.38 -28.32 47.16
C GLN A 289 26.44 -28.33 48.29
N ASN A 290 26.08 -27.99 49.53
CA ASN A 290 26.96 -27.93 50.70
C ASN A 290 26.33 -28.45 52.01
N ALA A 291 25.23 -29.20 51.96
CA ALA A 291 24.67 -29.84 53.15
C ALA A 291 24.02 -31.17 52.76
N ASP A 292 24.51 -32.27 53.37
CA ASP A 292 24.02 -33.64 53.17
C ASP A 292 22.55 -33.83 53.62
N GLU A 293 21.90 -32.79 54.14
CA GLU A 293 20.54 -32.84 54.65
C GLU A 293 19.65 -31.80 53.96
N ALA A 294 18.56 -32.29 53.36
CA ALA A 294 17.44 -31.46 52.97
C ALA A 294 16.79 -30.87 54.24
N ARG A 295 16.76 -29.54 54.35
CA ARG A 295 16.14 -28.85 55.49
C ARG A 295 14.81 -28.24 55.08
N LEU A 296 13.75 -28.62 55.79
CA LEU A 296 12.46 -27.92 55.76
C LEU A 296 12.37 -27.04 57.00
N SER A 297 12.32 -25.72 56.81
CA SER A 297 12.22 -24.75 57.91
C SER A 297 10.84 -24.11 57.89
N PHE A 298 10.13 -24.22 59.01
CA PHE A 298 8.90 -23.47 59.26
C PHE A 298 9.21 -22.39 60.29
N LEU A 299 9.24 -21.15 59.84
CA LEU A 299 9.35 -19.98 60.70
C LEU A 299 7.94 -19.49 60.98
N ALA A 300 7.50 -19.57 62.23
CA ALA A 300 6.28 -18.89 62.63
C ALA A 300 6.50 -17.36 62.60
N SER A 301 5.42 -16.57 62.60
CA SER A 301 5.51 -15.11 62.58
C SER A 301 6.26 -14.52 63.79
N ASP A 302 6.39 -15.30 64.86
CA ASP A 302 7.19 -15.03 66.06
C ASP A 302 8.66 -15.46 65.93
N SER A 303 9.10 -15.88 64.74
CA SER A 303 10.43 -16.45 64.46
C SER A 303 10.76 -17.75 65.19
N SER A 304 9.78 -18.39 65.84
CA SER A 304 9.97 -19.73 66.42
C SER A 304 10.05 -20.78 65.32
N GLN A 305 10.88 -21.80 65.53
CA GLN A 305 10.88 -23.01 64.72
C GLN A 305 9.83 -23.95 65.29
N ARG A 306 8.74 -24.17 64.56
CA ARG A 306 7.70 -25.15 64.92
C ARG A 306 7.68 -26.25 63.89
N PHE A 307 7.83 -27.51 64.30
CA PHE A 307 7.78 -28.65 63.39
C PHE A 307 6.68 -29.60 63.85
N ILE A 308 5.63 -29.76 63.04
CA ILE A 308 4.55 -30.72 63.27
C ILE A 308 4.54 -31.65 62.06
N ILE A 309 4.77 -32.95 62.28
CA ILE A 309 4.41 -34.00 61.32
C ILE A 309 3.22 -34.72 61.94
N GLU A 310 2.05 -34.57 61.33
CA GLU A 310 0.89 -35.40 61.62
C GLU A 310 0.85 -36.52 60.57
N THR A 311 0.79 -37.76 61.04
CA THR A 311 0.42 -38.89 60.20
C THR A 311 -0.92 -39.38 60.74
N ASP A 312 -1.98 -39.28 59.95
CA ASP A 312 -3.16 -40.08 60.23
C ASP A 312 -2.78 -41.54 59.96
N LEU A 313 -2.60 -42.29 61.04
CA LEU A 313 -2.71 -43.73 61.01
C LEU A 313 -4.14 -44.02 61.49
N ASP A 314 -4.98 -44.52 60.58
CA ASP A 314 -6.20 -45.24 60.97
C ASP A 314 -5.84 -46.42 61.89
#